data_AF-A0A9P8HHW8-F1
#
_entry.id   AF-A0A9P8HHW8-F1
#
_cell.length_a   1.000
_cell.length_b   1.000
_cell.length_c   1.000
_cell.angle_alpha   90.00
_cell.angle_beta   90.00
_cell.angle_gamma   90.00
#
_symmetry.space_group_name_H-M   'P 1'
#
loop_
_entity.id
_entity.type
_entity.pdbx_description
1 polymer ?
#
loop_
_entity_poly.entity_id
_entity_poly.type
_entity_poly.pdbx_seq_one_letter_code
_entity_poly.pdbx_strand_id
1 'polypeptide(L)'
;MEEFHIDAELLSTFHEASEEDLRALAELYEDPANDGQIELYIYLCFLIFRKSRNTQSLEQAIQRAEGWAAVTAASHPDHNRRHSIMETLAVWRHQSRAIEEDILAVVGSSESRDSAAKLNFPLQLA
;
A
#
# COMPACT_ATOMS: atom_id res chain seq x y z
N MET A 1 6.31 8.78 -8.35
CA MET A 1 6.27 7.56 -9.17
C MET A 1 6.90 7.81 -10.53
N GLU A 2 7.87 8.71 -10.59
CA GLU A 2 8.77 8.90 -11.73
C GLU A 2 10.08 8.10 -11.52
N GLU A 3 10.20 7.44 -10.37
CA GLU A 3 11.41 6.75 -9.92
C GLU A 3 11.52 5.31 -10.49
N PHE A 4 10.42 4.74 -10.97
CA PHE A 4 10.40 3.40 -11.56
C PHE A 4 10.80 3.44 -13.04
N HIS A 5 11.80 2.65 -13.41
CA HIS A 5 12.22 2.48 -14.80
C HIS A 5 11.40 1.39 -15.50
N ILE A 6 10.11 1.68 -15.73
CA ILE A 6 9.18 0.78 -16.42
C ILE A 6 8.76 1.43 -17.74
N ASP A 7 8.67 0.61 -18.78
CA ASP A 7 8.24 1.06 -20.09
C ASP A 7 6.85 1.72 -20.04
N ALA A 8 6.68 2.83 -20.79
CA ALA A 8 5.46 3.62 -20.75
C ALA A 8 4.23 2.87 -21.29
N GLU A 9 4.40 1.97 -22.27
CA GLU A 9 3.31 1.14 -22.79
C GLU A 9 2.86 0.12 -21.73
N LEU A 10 3.82 -0.44 -20.99
CA LEU A 10 3.52 -1.33 -19.85
C LEU A 10 2.80 -0.57 -18.73
N LEU A 11 3.25 0.63 -18.38
CA LEU A 11 2.57 1.46 -17.37
C LEU A 11 1.10 1.73 -17.74
N SER A 12 0.83 2.09 -19.01
CA SER A 12 -0.53 2.29 -19.49
C SER A 12 -1.36 1.01 -19.35
N THR A 13 -0.79 -0.13 -19.74
CA THR A 13 -1.45 -1.43 -19.66
C THR A 13 -1.79 -1.79 -18.21
N PHE A 14 -0.86 -1.60 -17.27
CA PHE A 14 -1.09 -1.90 -15.86
C PHE A 14 -2.13 -0.99 -15.21
N HIS A 15 -2.18 0.28 -15.63
CA HIS A 15 -3.19 1.22 -15.14
C HIS A 15 -4.62 0.79 -15.53
N GLU A 16 -4.79 0.19 -16.69
CA GLU A 16 -6.09 -0.32 -17.18
C GLU A 16 -6.42 -1.73 -16.67
N ALA A 17 -5.40 -2.53 -16.34
CA ALA A 17 -5.57 -3.91 -15.88
C ALA A 17 -6.41 -4.04 -14.60
N SER A 18 -7.18 -5.12 -14.47
CA SER A 18 -7.95 -5.38 -13.25
C SER A 18 -7.03 -5.72 -12.07
N GLU A 19 -7.57 -5.65 -10.85
CA GLU A 19 -6.83 -6.09 -9.66
C GLU A 19 -6.42 -7.58 -9.74
N GLU A 20 -7.28 -8.43 -10.32
CA GLU A 20 -7.01 -9.85 -10.51
C GLU A 20 -5.87 -10.07 -11.51
N ASP A 21 -5.89 -9.34 -12.64
CA ASP A 21 -4.81 -9.41 -13.65
C ASP A 21 -3.48 -8.96 -13.05
N LEU A 22 -3.49 -7.88 -12.25
CA LEU A 22 -2.28 -7.38 -11.59
C LEU A 22 -1.73 -8.38 -10.56
N ARG A 23 -2.60 -9.10 -9.84
CA ARG A 23 -2.16 -10.17 -8.92
C ARG A 23 -1.54 -11.33 -9.67
N ALA A 24 -2.20 -11.81 -10.73
CA ALA A 24 -1.68 -12.88 -11.56
C ALA A 24 -0.31 -12.50 -12.16
N LEU A 25 -0.14 -11.25 -12.59
CA LEU A 25 1.15 -10.73 -13.04
C LEU A 25 2.19 -10.68 -11.92
N ALA A 26 1.83 -10.22 -10.73
CA ALA A 26 2.75 -10.16 -9.60
C ALA A 26 3.26 -11.57 -9.19
N GLU A 27 2.38 -12.57 -9.22
CA GLU A 27 2.75 -13.98 -8.96
C GLU A 27 3.79 -14.51 -9.95
N LEU A 28 3.72 -14.10 -11.23
CA LEU A 28 4.73 -14.47 -12.24
C LEU A 28 6.14 -13.92 -11.94
N TYR A 29 6.22 -12.83 -11.16
CA TYR A 29 7.48 -12.16 -10.81
C TYR A 29 7.83 -12.29 -9.32
N GLU A 30 7.21 -13.22 -8.59
CA GLU A 30 7.50 -13.43 -7.16
C GLU A 30 8.96 -13.85 -6.93
N ASP A 31 9.54 -14.61 -7.87
CA ASP A 31 10.96 -15.00 -7.91
C ASP A 31 11.68 -14.34 -9.11
N PRO A 32 12.08 -13.07 -8.99
CA PRO A 32 12.65 -12.31 -10.10
C PRO A 32 14.11 -12.70 -10.35
N ALA A 33 14.44 -12.92 -11.62
CA ALA A 33 15.77 -13.32 -12.06
C ALA A 33 16.74 -12.14 -12.25
N ASN A 34 16.24 -10.90 -12.30
CA ASN A 34 17.05 -9.70 -12.55
C ASN A 34 16.42 -8.44 -11.93
N ASP A 35 17.22 -7.36 -11.91
CA ASP A 35 16.84 -6.06 -11.36
C ASP A 35 15.56 -5.48 -11.98
N GLY A 36 15.36 -5.64 -13.29
CA GLY A 36 14.14 -5.16 -13.96
C GLY A 36 12.88 -5.89 -13.50
N GLN A 37 12.99 -7.20 -13.25
CA GLN A 37 11.88 -8.00 -12.71
C GLN A 37 11.63 -7.69 -11.23
N ILE A 38 12.67 -7.41 -10.45
CA ILE A 38 12.53 -6.94 -9.06
C ILE A 38 11.75 -5.62 -9.04
N GLU A 39 12.16 -4.66 -9.87
CA GLU A 39 11.54 -3.34 -9.96
C GLU A 39 10.08 -3.44 -10.43
N LEU A 40 9.81 -4.28 -11.44
CA LEU A 40 8.46 -4.54 -11.92
C LEU A 40 7.56 -5.18 -10.84
N TYR A 41 8.06 -6.18 -10.12
CA TYR A 41 7.32 -6.81 -9.03
C TYR A 41 6.95 -5.79 -7.94
N ILE A 42 7.93 -4.97 -7.50
CA ILE A 42 7.70 -3.90 -6.52
C ILE A 42 6.58 -2.95 -7.02
N TYR A 43 6.64 -2.55 -8.29
CA TYR A 43 5.63 -1.67 -8.87
C TYR A 43 4.23 -2.31 -8.93
N LEU A 44 4.12 -3.58 -9.33
CA LEU A 44 2.85 -4.30 -9.39
C LEU A 44 2.22 -4.41 -8.00
N CYS A 45 3.00 -4.80 -6.99
CA CYS A 45 2.55 -4.84 -5.60
C CYS A 45 2.07 -3.46 -5.12
N PHE A 46 2.80 -2.39 -5.45
CA PHE A 46 2.39 -1.04 -5.12
C PHE A 46 1.10 -0.63 -5.84
N LEU A 47 0.93 -1.00 -7.11
CA LEU A 47 -0.26 -0.67 -7.88
C LEU A 47 -1.51 -1.41 -7.35
N ILE A 48 -1.37 -2.69 -6.98
CA ILE A 48 -2.42 -3.46 -6.31
C ILE A 48 -2.84 -2.75 -5.03
N PHE A 49 -1.88 -2.31 -4.20
CA PHE A 49 -2.17 -1.52 -3.00
C PHE A 49 -2.93 -0.22 -3.35
N ARG A 50 -2.51 0.52 -4.38
CA ARG A 50 -3.17 1.77 -4.76
C ARG A 50 -4.61 1.56 -5.21
N LYS A 51 -4.92 0.46 -5.91
CA LYS A 51 -6.26 0.16 -6.41
C LYS A 51 -7.18 -0.40 -5.32
N SER A 52 -6.68 -1.31 -4.51
CA SER A 52 -7.48 -2.13 -3.59
C SER A 52 -7.35 -1.75 -2.11
N ARG A 53 -6.41 -0.85 -1.79
CA ARG A 53 -5.96 -0.57 -0.42
C ARG A 53 -5.43 -1.81 0.32
N ASN A 54 -5.05 -2.86 -0.40
CA ASN A 54 -4.44 -4.05 0.18
C ASN A 54 -3.05 -3.72 0.76
N THR A 55 -2.99 -3.59 2.09
CA THR A 55 -1.76 -3.25 2.83
C THR A 55 -0.72 -4.35 2.79
N GLN A 56 -1.11 -5.61 2.61
CA GLN A 56 -0.18 -6.73 2.44
C GLN A 56 0.64 -6.56 1.15
N SER A 57 0.01 -6.12 0.06
CA SER A 57 0.73 -5.83 -1.18
C SER A 57 1.75 -4.70 -1.01
N LEU A 58 1.41 -3.66 -0.25
CA LEU A 58 2.37 -2.60 0.08
C LEU A 58 3.55 -3.13 0.92
N GLU A 59 3.27 -4.00 1.88
CA GLU A 59 4.30 -4.62 2.71
C GLU A 59 5.29 -5.45 1.89
N GLN A 60 4.77 -6.24 0.94
CA GLN A 60 5.58 -7.02 0.00
C GLN A 60 6.46 -6.13 -0.88
N ALA A 61 5.90 -5.02 -1.38
CA ALA A 61 6.66 -4.04 -2.17
C ALA A 61 7.82 -3.46 -1.35
N ILE A 62 7.57 -3.08 -0.09
CA ILE A 62 8.58 -2.49 0.80
C ILE A 62 9.67 -3.51 1.11
N GLN A 63 9.31 -4.72 1.55
CA GLN A 63 10.29 -5.76 1.88
C GLN A 63 11.22 -6.05 0.70
N ARG A 64 10.65 -6.10 -0.51
CA ARG A 64 11.45 -6.34 -1.72
C ARG A 64 12.34 -5.14 -2.06
N ALA A 65 11.84 -3.92 -1.96
CA ALA A 65 12.61 -2.70 -2.20
C ALA A 65 13.75 -2.51 -1.19
N GLU A 66 13.51 -2.80 0.09
CA GLU A 66 14.51 -2.79 1.17
C GLU A 66 15.65 -3.78 0.86
N GLY A 67 15.30 -5.04 0.54
CA GLY A 67 16.30 -6.05 0.17
C GLY A 67 17.11 -5.65 -1.07
N TRP A 68 16.44 -5.09 -2.07
CA TRP A 68 17.08 -4.64 -3.31
C TRP A 68 18.03 -3.45 -3.10
N ALA A 69 17.63 -2.47 -2.28
CA ALA A 69 18.47 -1.34 -1.92
C ALA A 69 19.67 -1.76 -1.06
N ALA A 70 19.46 -2.66 -0.09
CA ALA A 70 20.49 -3.10 0.84
C ALA A 70 21.66 -3.83 0.16
N VAL A 71 21.41 -4.59 -0.90
CA VAL A 71 22.47 -5.29 -1.67
C VAL A 71 23.12 -4.40 -2.73
N THR A 72 22.61 -3.19 -2.95
CA THR A 72 23.13 -2.28 -3.97
C THR A 72 24.26 -1.42 -3.39
N ALA A 73 25.49 -1.65 -3.85
CA ALA A 73 26.67 -0.90 -3.41
C ALA A 73 26.51 0.62 -3.63
N ALA A 74 27.08 1.44 -2.73
CA ALA A 74 26.99 2.90 -2.80
C ALA A 74 27.61 3.50 -4.09
N SER A 75 28.53 2.78 -4.74
CA SER A 75 29.13 3.18 -6.02
C SER A 75 28.27 2.80 -7.24
N HIS A 76 27.20 2.02 -7.06
CA HIS A 76 26.34 1.59 -8.15
C HIS A 76 25.53 2.79 -8.67
N PRO A 77 25.39 2.96 -10.01
CA PRO A 77 24.68 4.11 -10.59
C PRO A 77 23.23 4.22 -10.12
N ASP A 78 22.59 3.09 -9.83
CA ASP A 78 21.19 3.04 -9.36
C ASP A 78 21.02 3.17 -7.84
N HIS A 79 22.10 3.25 -7.05
CA HIS A 79 22.02 3.19 -5.58
C HIS A 79 21.00 4.19 -5.03
N ASN A 80 21.11 5.47 -5.43
CA ASN A 80 20.21 6.52 -4.99
C ASN A 80 18.76 6.29 -5.44
N ARG A 81 18.54 5.78 -6.65
CA ARG A 81 17.19 5.51 -7.18
C ARG A 81 16.51 4.42 -6.38
N ARG A 82 17.19 3.30 -6.14
CA ARG A 82 16.65 2.16 -5.39
C ARG A 82 16.32 2.55 -3.95
N HIS A 83 17.18 3.35 -3.32
CA HIS A 83 16.91 3.89 -1.99
C HIS A 83 15.70 4.84 -1.98
N SER A 84 15.58 5.70 -2.99
CA SER A 84 14.44 6.61 -3.13
C SER A 84 13.10 5.87 -3.34
N ILE A 85 13.10 4.78 -4.11
CA ILE A 85 11.91 3.91 -4.26
C ILE A 85 11.52 3.33 -2.89
N MET A 86 12.47 2.76 -2.15
CA MET A 86 12.23 2.21 -0.82
C MET A 86 11.65 3.27 0.14
N GLU A 87 12.26 4.45 0.21
CA GLU A 87 11.80 5.56 1.06
C GLU A 87 10.39 6.01 0.69
N THR A 88 10.09 6.11 -0.61
CA THR A 88 8.76 6.46 -1.11
C THR A 88 7.71 5.48 -0.61
N LEU A 89 7.96 4.18 -0.71
CA LEU A 89 7.03 3.15 -0.25
C LEU A 89 6.85 3.19 1.28
N ALA A 90 7.91 3.45 2.04
CA ALA A 90 7.82 3.63 3.48
C ALA A 90 6.92 4.83 3.86
N VAL A 91 7.02 5.95 3.13
CA VAL A 91 6.11 7.09 3.29
C VAL A 91 4.66 6.68 3.04
N TRP A 92 4.39 5.90 1.99
CA TRP A 92 3.04 5.37 1.73
C TRP A 92 2.53 4.47 2.86
N ARG A 93 3.39 3.64 3.46
CA ARG A 93 3.01 2.82 4.64
C ARG A 93 2.58 3.70 5.80
N HIS A 94 3.35 4.74 6.10
CA HIS A 94 3.02 5.68 7.17
C HIS A 94 1.70 6.42 6.93
N GLN A 95 1.48 6.92 5.70
CA GLN A 95 0.25 7.61 5.33
C GLN A 95 -0.98 6.69 5.41
N SER A 96 -0.84 5.43 5.00
CA SER A 96 -1.94 4.47 5.01
C SER A 96 -2.41 4.14 6.43
N ARG A 97 -1.45 3.97 7.36
CA ARG A 97 -1.76 3.72 8.78
C ARG A 97 -2.45 4.92 9.43
N ALA A 98 -1.98 6.14 9.16
CA ALA A 98 -2.60 7.35 9.69
C ALA A 98 -4.06 7.50 9.26
N ILE A 99 -4.37 7.21 7.98
CA ILE A 99 -5.75 7.26 7.48
C ILE A 99 -6.64 6.19 8.14
N GLU A 100 -6.11 4.98 8.34
CA GLU A 100 -6.84 3.89 9.00
C GLU A 100 -7.16 4.23 10.47
N GLU A 101 -6.19 4.79 11.20
CA GLU A 101 -6.35 5.26 12.58
C GLU A 101 -7.41 6.37 12.69
N ASP A 102 -7.40 7.34 11.76
CA ASP A 102 -8.39 8.41 11.71
C ASP A 102 -9.81 7.87 11.45
N ILE A 103 -9.98 6.92 10.53
CA ILE A 103 -11.29 6.28 10.25
C ILE A 103 -11.79 5.53 11.48
N LEU A 104 -10.93 4.75 12.15
CA LEU A 104 -11.29 4.00 13.35
C LEU A 104 -11.71 4.92 14.50
N ALA A 105 -11.03 6.07 14.67
CA ALA A 105 -11.38 7.05 15.68
C ALA A 105 -12.77 7.68 15.45
N VAL A 106 -13.14 7.92 14.18
CA VAL A 106 -14.46 8.46 13.81
C VAL A 106 -15.55 7.42 14.03
N VAL A 107 -15.34 6.16 13.62
CA VAL A 107 -16.33 5.08 13.78
C VAL A 107 -16.53 4.71 15.24
N GLY A 108 -15.46 4.58 16.03
CA GLY A 108 -15.54 4.25 17.46
C GLY A 108 -16.20 5.33 18.32
N SER A 109 -16.22 6.58 17.84
CA SER A 109 -16.94 7.70 18.50
C SER A 109 -18.45 7.66 18.26
N SER A 110 -18.92 6.92 17.25
CA SER A 110 -20.34 6.85 16.87
C SER A 110 -21.14 5.82 17.67
N GLU A 111 -20.51 4.72 18.11
CA GLU A 111 -21.18 3.66 18.88
C GLU A 111 -21.46 4.04 20.34
N SER A 112 -20.81 5.07 20.88
CA SER A 112 -21.05 5.55 22.26
C SER A 112 -22.29 6.45 22.41
N ARG A 113 -22.99 6.80 21.32
CA ARG A 113 -24.14 7.74 21.38
C ARG A 113 -25.52 7.07 21.46
N ASP A 114 -25.65 5.78 21.17
CA ASP A 114 -26.97 5.11 21.11
C ASP A 114 -27.42 4.44 22.42
N SER A 115 -26.59 4.41 23.47
CA SER A 115 -26.95 3.73 24.73
C SER A 115 -27.54 4.64 25.83
N ALA A 116 -27.81 5.93 25.55
CA ALA A 116 -28.26 6.90 26.56
C ALA A 116 -29.76 7.27 26.52
N ALA A 117 -30.57 6.64 25.65
CA ALA A 117 -31.97 7.04 25.43
C ALA A 117 -33.04 6.08 26.00
N LYS A 118 -32.71 5.29 27.03
CA LYS A 118 -33.73 4.56 27.81
C LYS A 118 -33.43 4.73 29.28
N LEU A 119 -34.09 5.68 29.93
CA LEU A 119 -34.59 5.65 31.32
C LEU A 119 -34.95 7.08 31.76
N ASN A 120 -36.16 7.53 31.42
CA ASN A 120 -36.91 8.43 32.30
C ASN A 120 -38.39 8.50 31.88
N PHE A 121 -39.22 7.61 32.44
CA PHE A 121 -40.65 7.84 32.53
C PHE A 121 -40.97 8.18 33.99
N PRO A 122 -41.45 9.40 34.30
CA PRO A 122 -41.96 9.70 35.63
C PRO A 122 -43.33 9.04 35.80
N LEU A 123 -43.46 8.16 36.78
CA LEU A 123 -44.76 7.72 37.30
C LEU A 123 -45.36 8.87 38.12
N GLN A 124 -46.38 9.51 37.57
CA GLN A 124 -47.35 10.27 38.35
C GLN A 124 -48.74 9.71 38.01
N LEU A 125 -49.41 9.11 38.99
CA LEU A 125 -50.86 9.14 39.05
C LEU A 125 -51.32 8.98 40.51
N ALA A 126 -51.96 10.06 40.95
CA ALA A 126 -53.09 10.22 41.89
C ALA A 126 -53.32 9.18 42.98
#